data_AF-A0A316QKA7-F1
#
_entry.id   AF-A0A316QKA7-F1
#
_cell.length_a   1.000
_cell.length_b   1.000
_cell.length_c   1.000
_cell.angle_alpha   90.00
_cell.angle_beta   90.00
_cell.angle_gamma   90.00
#
_symmetry.space_group_name_H-M   'P 1'
#
loop_
_entity.id
_entity.type
_entity.pdbx_description
1 polymer ?
#
loop_
_entity_poly.entity_id
_entity_poly.type
_entity_poly.pdbx_seq_one_letter_code
_entity_poly.pdbx_strand_id
1 'polypeptide(L)'
;MRKLWSKALLFLCAGAALFGNSCSVGETSASSADSEHLHSYVSSFVEPTRAKQGYTLHACSCGEAYADGYTGISEIKETNKPEYRILFIGNSYTYFNNLWDIFALAANGEGYSVEIDHITQGGYSLKQMADPRDPFGAEVEKALAGEKYDAVFLQEQSLLPATNPAAFYDGVRALAKKLKNNGAAGVLYQTWARRPDSADLAANGLTHESMTMKLAAAYEAIAKEGGLFLSQTGSAFYNITLNHPEIELYDSDKTHPSLAGSYLAAICHYAVIYGKSPIGISYIRSIGAEKARILQNAAHEAVFGQSIVTKEYARSSEGVTETPETESDWRQDGILKILTIGNSFSDDTMEYVGAIAKSIGVKNISLGNLYYGGCSLNMHYNYALNNSPVYDYRTNTGNGWRTKSGCTMQEAILAENWDFISLQQGTGDGSRFTQPQSYTNLSKLIDYVKKKADKSAQLIWNMTWSDQGTSTRPEILSYNGDSLKMYEKIVETVKSEVLAMEKIVLVSPTGTAIQNARTSFVGDTLTRDGYHLSYALGRYIAGLTFVRALTGLPIDEIGFIPQGINDDAAAVAIESVNNAIQKPYQVTPSIFT
;
A
#
# COMPACT_ATOMS: atom_id res chain seq x y z
N MET A 1 59.52 -28.11 -12.67
CA MET A 1 58.95 -29.47 -12.82
C MET A 1 57.49 -29.41 -12.39
N ARG A 2 56.48 -29.88 -13.12
CA ARG A 2 56.30 -30.36 -14.50
C ARG A 2 54.78 -30.26 -14.74
N LYS A 3 54.37 -29.54 -15.79
CA LYS A 3 53.67 -30.05 -17.00
C LYS A 3 52.13 -30.13 -16.86
N LEU A 4 51.35 -29.35 -17.62
CA LEU A 4 51.11 -29.26 -19.08
C LEU A 4 49.88 -30.10 -19.50
N TRP A 5 48.88 -29.40 -20.08
CA TRP A 5 48.10 -29.75 -21.31
C TRP A 5 47.19 -30.99 -21.21
N SER A 6 46.07 -31.18 -21.90
CA SER A 6 45.30 -30.60 -23.01
C SER A 6 43.96 -31.40 -23.01
N LYS A 7 42.88 -31.15 -23.74
CA LYS A 7 42.73 -30.95 -25.20
C LYS A 7 41.22 -30.82 -25.47
N ALA A 8 40.86 -29.89 -26.35
CA ALA A 8 39.57 -29.86 -27.04
C ALA A 8 39.50 -30.98 -28.11
N LEU A 9 38.29 -31.34 -28.53
CA LEU A 9 37.77 -31.51 -29.91
C LEU A 9 36.40 -32.21 -29.82
N LEU A 10 35.30 -31.59 -30.28
CA LEU A 10 34.72 -31.61 -31.64
C LEU A 10 34.18 -32.97 -32.13
N PHE A 11 33.18 -32.86 -33.01
CA PHE A 11 32.55 -33.84 -33.93
C PHE A 11 31.25 -34.48 -33.43
N LEU A 12 30.19 -34.62 -34.24
CA LEU A 12 29.72 -33.99 -35.48
C LEU A 12 28.32 -34.57 -35.75
N CYS A 13 27.43 -33.80 -36.38
CA CYS A 13 26.20 -34.32 -36.96
C CYS A 13 26.49 -35.21 -38.20
N ALA A 14 25.92 -36.42 -38.22
CA ALA A 14 25.58 -37.21 -39.40
C ALA A 14 24.55 -38.26 -38.92
N GLY A 15 23.50 -38.66 -39.62
CA GLY A 15 23.12 -38.56 -41.02
C GLY A 15 22.27 -39.82 -41.31
N ALA A 16 21.02 -39.57 -41.69
CA ALA A 16 19.97 -40.40 -42.31
C ALA A 16 20.17 -41.88 -42.72
N ALA A 17 19.01 -42.59 -42.72
CA ALA A 17 18.52 -43.57 -43.72
C ALA A 17 19.13 -45.00 -43.71
N LEU A 18 18.48 -46.12 -44.09
CA LEU A 18 17.15 -46.52 -44.60
C LEU A 18 17.19 -48.08 -44.82
N PHE A 19 16.02 -48.76 -44.85
CA PHE A 19 15.70 -50.11 -45.41
C PHE A 19 16.39 -51.38 -44.82
N GLY A 20 15.81 -52.58 -44.70
CA GLY A 20 14.50 -53.16 -45.05
C GLY A 20 14.48 -54.70 -44.85
N ASN A 21 13.27 -55.28 -44.77
CA ASN A 21 12.84 -56.69 -44.95
C ASN A 21 13.34 -57.84 -44.04
N SER A 22 12.41 -58.49 -43.31
CA SER A 22 11.76 -59.76 -43.73
C SER A 22 10.76 -60.28 -42.67
N CYS A 23 9.69 -60.93 -43.14
CA CYS A 23 8.62 -61.55 -42.36
C CYS A 23 9.03 -62.87 -41.67
N SER A 24 8.55 -63.11 -40.46
CA SER A 24 7.94 -64.39 -40.07
C SER A 24 7.15 -64.24 -38.77
N VAL A 25 5.87 -64.59 -38.81
CA VAL A 25 4.98 -64.68 -37.64
C VAL A 25 5.37 -65.91 -36.82
N GLY A 26 5.63 -65.73 -35.54
CA GLY A 26 5.87 -66.79 -34.57
C GLY A 26 5.73 -66.21 -33.18
N GLU A 27 4.59 -66.45 -32.56
CA GLU A 27 4.27 -66.05 -31.19
C GLU A 27 5.40 -66.47 -30.24
N THR A 28 6.08 -65.47 -29.70
CA THR A 28 6.80 -65.58 -28.43
C THR A 28 6.40 -64.36 -27.64
N SER A 29 5.66 -64.61 -26.57
CA SER A 29 5.41 -63.68 -25.49
C SER A 29 6.75 -63.25 -24.90
N ALA A 30 7.34 -62.20 -25.45
CA ALA A 30 8.34 -61.41 -24.75
C ALA A 30 7.63 -60.10 -24.43
N SER A 31 7.14 -60.00 -23.19
CA SER A 31 6.86 -58.71 -22.59
C SER A 31 8.13 -57.87 -22.76
N SER A 32 8.10 -56.86 -23.63
CA SER A 32 8.93 -55.69 -23.38
C SER A 32 8.39 -55.17 -22.06
N ALA A 33 9.11 -55.47 -20.99
CA ALA A 33 8.98 -54.71 -19.77
C ALA A 33 9.28 -53.27 -20.19
N ASP A 34 8.23 -52.51 -20.50
CA ASP A 34 8.19 -51.12 -20.10
C ASP A 34 8.45 -51.18 -18.61
N SER A 35 9.73 -51.03 -18.25
CA SER A 35 10.06 -50.73 -16.89
C SER A 35 9.25 -49.48 -16.61
N GLU A 36 8.25 -49.60 -15.72
CA GLU A 36 7.67 -48.47 -15.01
C GLU A 36 8.82 -47.82 -14.23
N HIS A 37 9.74 -47.17 -14.93
CA HIS A 37 10.66 -46.25 -14.34
C HIS A 37 9.82 -45.01 -14.09
N LEU A 38 9.80 -44.56 -12.84
CA LEU A 38 9.18 -43.28 -12.56
C LEU A 38 9.92 -42.22 -13.36
N HIS A 39 9.18 -41.50 -14.19
CA HIS A 39 9.71 -40.35 -14.90
C HIS A 39 10.17 -39.32 -13.88
N SER A 40 11.49 -39.16 -13.77
CA SER A 40 12.12 -38.05 -13.08
C SER A 40 12.69 -37.13 -14.15
N TYR A 41 12.08 -35.96 -14.30
CA TYR A 41 12.50 -34.96 -15.28
C TYR A 41 13.55 -34.04 -14.67
N VAL A 42 14.63 -33.82 -15.43
CA VAL A 42 15.59 -32.76 -15.15
C VAL A 42 15.27 -31.60 -16.07
N SER A 43 14.88 -30.47 -15.48
CA SER A 43 14.58 -29.26 -16.21
C SER A 43 15.87 -28.53 -16.58
N SER A 44 15.93 -28.04 -17.80
CA SER A 44 16.99 -27.16 -18.30
C SER A 44 16.39 -25.99 -19.05
N PHE A 45 16.96 -24.79 -18.89
CA PHE A 45 16.47 -23.59 -19.55
C PHE A 45 17.11 -23.44 -20.92
N VAL A 46 16.28 -23.20 -21.95
CA VAL A 46 16.74 -22.84 -23.28
C VAL A 46 16.51 -21.34 -23.46
N GLU A 47 17.61 -20.60 -23.50
CA GLU A 47 17.59 -19.16 -23.69
C GLU A 47 16.91 -18.77 -25.01
N PRO A 48 16.15 -17.67 -25.00
CA PRO A 48 15.59 -17.15 -26.23
C PRO A 48 16.71 -16.65 -27.15
N THR A 49 16.51 -16.84 -28.45
CA THR A 49 17.38 -16.29 -29.48
C THR A 49 16.71 -15.11 -30.16
N ARG A 50 17.41 -14.47 -31.10
CA ARG A 50 16.81 -13.42 -31.95
C ARG A 50 15.57 -13.89 -32.72
N ALA A 51 15.54 -15.17 -33.09
CA ALA A 51 14.51 -15.73 -33.97
C ALA A 51 13.54 -16.68 -33.26
N LYS A 52 13.90 -17.22 -32.09
CA LYS A 52 13.13 -18.27 -31.41
C LYS A 52 12.87 -17.91 -29.96
N GLN A 53 11.65 -18.19 -29.50
CA GLN A 53 11.27 -18.06 -28.10
C GLN A 53 12.07 -18.99 -27.18
N GLY A 54 12.30 -18.55 -25.94
CA GLY A 54 12.89 -19.37 -24.90
C GLY A 54 11.86 -20.33 -24.29
N TYR A 55 12.33 -21.43 -23.69
CA TYR A 55 11.47 -22.46 -23.08
C TYR A 55 12.20 -23.25 -21.98
N THR A 56 11.45 -23.90 -21.11
CA THR A 56 11.97 -24.91 -20.17
C THR A 56 11.86 -26.29 -20.81
N LEU A 57 12.98 -26.99 -20.93
CA LEU A 57 13.05 -28.35 -21.41
C LEU A 57 13.10 -29.32 -20.23
N HIS A 58 12.08 -30.17 -20.11
CA HIS A 58 12.05 -31.27 -19.16
C HIS A 58 12.52 -32.54 -19.86
N ALA A 59 13.71 -33.02 -19.50
CA ALA A 59 14.29 -34.22 -20.08
C ALA A 59 14.33 -35.34 -19.04
N CYS A 60 13.81 -36.51 -19.38
CA CYS A 60 13.94 -37.71 -18.58
C CYS A 60 15.13 -38.54 -19.08
N SER A 61 15.80 -39.27 -18.18
CA SER A 61 16.93 -40.13 -18.53
C SER A 61 16.58 -41.27 -19.51
N CYS A 62 15.29 -41.56 -19.70
CA CYS A 62 14.81 -42.52 -20.70
C CYS A 62 14.74 -41.98 -22.13
N GLY A 63 14.99 -40.68 -22.33
CA GLY A 63 14.94 -40.02 -23.64
C GLY A 63 13.63 -39.30 -23.95
N GLU A 64 12.58 -39.52 -23.15
CA GLU A 64 11.36 -38.69 -23.20
C GLU A 64 11.68 -37.25 -22.79
N ALA A 65 11.20 -36.29 -23.58
CA ALA A 65 11.32 -34.89 -23.28
C ALA A 65 10.09 -34.11 -23.74
N TYR A 66 9.70 -33.13 -22.93
CA TYR A 66 8.69 -32.15 -23.31
C TYR A 66 9.17 -30.75 -22.95
N ALA A 67 8.64 -29.76 -23.65
CA ALA A 67 8.92 -28.36 -23.39
C ALA A 67 7.67 -27.68 -22.84
N ASP A 68 7.84 -26.90 -21.78
CA ASP A 68 6.82 -25.99 -21.23
C ASP A 68 7.48 -24.67 -20.79
N GLY A 69 6.72 -23.77 -20.18
CA GLY A 69 7.28 -22.51 -19.68
C GLY A 69 7.90 -21.66 -20.79
N TYR A 70 7.24 -21.56 -21.95
CA TYR A 70 7.63 -20.62 -22.99
C TYR A 70 7.67 -19.22 -22.38
N THR A 71 8.80 -18.54 -22.57
CA THR A 71 9.17 -17.36 -21.75
C THR A 71 8.37 -16.07 -22.03
N GLY A 72 7.26 -16.16 -22.76
CA GLY A 72 6.36 -15.05 -23.00
C GLY A 72 4.91 -15.45 -23.16
N ILE A 73 4.05 -14.47 -23.41
CA ILE A 73 2.59 -14.65 -23.44
C ILE A 73 2.14 -15.47 -24.66
N SER A 74 2.95 -15.52 -25.71
CA SER A 74 2.66 -16.26 -26.94
C SER A 74 3.14 -17.71 -26.90
N GLU A 75 2.22 -18.67 -26.80
CA GLU A 75 2.52 -20.09 -27.01
C GLU A 75 2.40 -20.54 -28.49
N ILE A 76 2.05 -19.62 -29.40
CA ILE A 76 1.66 -19.95 -30.77
C ILE A 76 2.89 -20.23 -31.66
N LYS A 77 2.89 -21.40 -32.33
CA LYS A 77 3.82 -21.69 -33.44
C LYS A 77 3.73 -20.58 -34.48
N GLU A 78 4.85 -19.93 -34.80
CA GLU A 78 5.02 -18.72 -35.65
C GLU A 78 4.47 -18.76 -37.08
N THR A 79 3.68 -19.76 -37.47
CA THR A 79 3.16 -19.87 -38.83
C THR A 79 2.20 -18.73 -39.19
N ASN A 80 1.63 -18.03 -38.20
CA ASN A 80 0.92 -16.75 -38.34
C ASN A 80 1.33 -15.85 -37.17
N LYS A 81 1.93 -14.67 -37.41
CA LYS A 81 2.19 -13.68 -36.34
C LYS A 81 0.85 -13.01 -35.99
N PRO A 82 0.24 -13.27 -34.82
CA PRO A 82 -1.02 -12.63 -34.46
C PRO A 82 -0.79 -11.14 -34.16
N GLU A 83 -1.81 -10.33 -34.39
CA GLU A 83 -1.89 -8.97 -33.86
C GLU A 83 -2.21 -9.06 -32.37
N TYR A 84 -1.43 -8.39 -31.52
CA TYR A 84 -1.68 -8.34 -30.07
C TYR A 84 -2.40 -7.06 -29.71
N ARG A 85 -3.50 -7.18 -28.97
CA ARG A 85 -4.15 -6.04 -28.34
C ARG A 85 -3.71 -5.91 -26.88
N ILE A 86 -3.06 -4.80 -26.57
CA ILE A 86 -2.38 -4.58 -25.30
C ILE A 86 -2.96 -3.35 -24.60
N LEU A 87 -3.26 -3.48 -23.31
CA LEU A 87 -3.64 -2.35 -22.46
C LEU A 87 -2.50 -2.01 -21.49
N PHE A 88 -2.13 -0.74 -21.41
CA PHE A 88 -1.26 -0.22 -20.37
C PHE A 88 -2.07 0.47 -19.27
N ILE A 89 -2.04 -0.05 -18.04
CA ILE A 89 -2.61 0.59 -16.84
C ILE A 89 -1.46 1.10 -15.97
N GLY A 90 -1.43 2.41 -15.70
CA GLY A 90 -0.32 2.98 -14.93
C GLY A 90 -0.39 4.48 -14.70
N ASN A 91 0.77 5.10 -14.61
CA ASN A 91 0.91 6.52 -14.34
C ASN A 91 2.02 7.15 -15.21
N SER A 92 2.67 8.19 -14.70
CA SER A 92 3.70 8.93 -15.43
C SER A 92 4.89 8.08 -15.85
N TYR A 93 5.19 6.98 -15.16
CA TYR A 93 6.25 6.05 -15.57
C TYR A 93 5.89 5.31 -16.87
N THR A 94 4.60 5.19 -17.16
CA THR A 94 4.08 4.59 -18.39
C THR A 94 3.94 5.62 -19.51
N TYR A 95 3.35 6.80 -19.26
CA TYR A 95 3.17 7.77 -20.35
C TYR A 95 4.41 8.60 -20.70
N PHE A 96 5.43 8.66 -19.83
CA PHE A 96 6.64 9.43 -20.15
C PHE A 96 7.29 8.91 -21.44
N ASN A 97 7.70 9.85 -22.30
CA ASN A 97 8.25 9.59 -23.62
C ASN A 97 7.36 8.74 -24.55
N ASN A 98 6.05 8.63 -24.25
CA ASN A 98 5.11 7.73 -24.92
C ASN A 98 5.66 6.30 -25.01
N LEU A 99 5.94 5.68 -23.86
CA LEU A 99 6.56 4.35 -23.77
C LEU A 99 5.91 3.30 -24.68
N TRP A 100 4.57 3.32 -24.78
CA TRP A 100 3.80 2.44 -25.65
C TRP A 100 4.20 2.55 -27.12
N ASP A 101 4.49 3.75 -27.63
CA ASP A 101 4.93 3.95 -29.02
C ASP A 101 6.31 3.34 -29.23
N ILE A 102 7.20 3.44 -28.23
CA ILE A 102 8.55 2.87 -28.28
C ILE A 102 8.46 1.34 -28.31
N PHE A 103 7.59 0.75 -27.48
CA PHE A 103 7.31 -0.68 -27.48
C PHE A 103 6.70 -1.13 -28.82
N ALA A 104 5.70 -0.41 -29.35
CA ALA A 104 5.09 -0.72 -30.64
C ALA A 104 6.11 -0.69 -31.78
N LEU A 105 6.98 0.33 -31.81
CA LEU A 105 8.00 0.46 -32.84
C LEU A 105 9.08 -0.63 -32.72
N ALA A 106 9.43 -1.07 -31.50
CA ALA A 106 10.29 -2.21 -31.29
C ALA A 106 9.66 -3.52 -31.80
N ALA A 107 8.39 -3.76 -31.49
CA ALA A 107 7.64 -4.92 -31.96
C ALA A 107 7.49 -4.93 -33.50
N ASN A 108 7.11 -3.79 -34.08
CA ASN A 108 6.92 -3.61 -35.52
C ASN A 108 8.24 -3.80 -36.30
N GLY A 109 9.37 -3.37 -35.73
CA GLY A 109 10.70 -3.60 -36.32
C GLY A 109 11.03 -5.09 -36.50
N GLU A 110 10.48 -5.95 -35.64
CA GLU A 110 10.62 -7.41 -35.72
C GLU A 110 9.43 -8.09 -36.41
N GLY A 111 8.55 -7.27 -37.00
CA GLY A 111 7.42 -7.66 -37.83
C GLY A 111 6.21 -8.20 -37.07
N TYR A 112 6.03 -7.81 -35.82
CA TYR A 112 4.76 -8.01 -35.09
C TYR A 112 3.83 -6.82 -35.32
N SER A 113 2.51 -7.03 -35.21
CA SER A 113 1.53 -5.94 -35.14
C SER A 113 1.00 -5.85 -33.71
N VAL A 114 0.83 -4.62 -33.21
CA VAL A 114 0.22 -4.37 -31.90
C VAL A 114 -0.80 -3.25 -31.98
N GLU A 115 -1.95 -3.46 -31.35
CA GLU A 115 -2.92 -2.43 -31.03
C GLU A 115 -2.77 -2.08 -29.55
N ILE A 116 -2.65 -0.80 -29.23
CA ILE A 116 -2.37 -0.36 -27.86
C ILE A 116 -3.44 0.60 -27.37
N ASP A 117 -4.07 0.21 -26.26
CA ASP A 117 -4.87 1.08 -25.41
C ASP A 117 -4.07 1.45 -24.15
N HIS A 118 -4.38 2.59 -23.53
CA HIS A 118 -3.75 3.01 -22.28
C HIS A 118 -4.72 3.74 -21.36
N ILE A 119 -4.63 3.47 -20.06
CA ILE A 119 -5.34 4.19 -19.00
C ILE A 119 -4.30 4.59 -17.98
N THR A 120 -3.90 5.87 -18.03
CA THR A 120 -2.80 6.37 -17.20
C THR A 120 -3.15 7.68 -16.53
N GLN A 121 -2.80 7.80 -15.26
CA GLN A 121 -2.96 9.05 -14.50
C GLN A 121 -1.77 9.30 -13.60
N GLY A 122 -1.23 10.52 -13.61
CA GLY A 122 -0.04 10.88 -12.84
C GLY A 122 -0.18 10.56 -11.35
N GLY A 123 0.80 9.88 -10.76
CA GLY A 123 0.84 9.53 -9.35
C GLY A 123 -0.10 8.41 -8.88
N TYR A 124 -0.94 7.86 -9.76
CA TYR A 124 -1.94 6.86 -9.36
C TYR A 124 -1.33 5.53 -8.94
N SER A 125 -2.01 4.89 -7.99
CA SER A 125 -1.73 3.52 -7.57
C SER A 125 -2.61 2.49 -8.26
N LEU A 126 -2.20 1.22 -8.27
CA LEU A 126 -3.03 0.14 -8.81
C LEU A 126 -4.29 -0.10 -7.98
N LYS A 127 -4.26 0.18 -6.68
CA LYS A 127 -5.46 0.14 -5.81
C LYS A 127 -6.53 1.12 -6.29
N GLN A 128 -6.14 2.35 -6.66
CA GLN A 128 -7.06 3.33 -7.26
C GLN A 128 -7.55 2.87 -8.63
N MET A 129 -6.66 2.36 -9.49
CA MET A 129 -7.03 1.83 -10.81
C MET A 129 -7.93 0.60 -10.75
N ALA A 130 -7.98 -0.10 -9.61
CA ALA A 130 -8.86 -1.24 -9.39
C ALA A 130 -10.28 -0.85 -8.93
N ASP A 131 -10.46 0.35 -8.38
CA ASP A 131 -11.71 0.80 -7.76
C ASP A 131 -12.66 1.39 -8.82
N PRO A 132 -13.81 0.75 -9.12
CA PRO A 132 -14.75 1.26 -10.12
C PRO A 132 -15.43 2.58 -9.72
N ARG A 133 -15.22 3.07 -8.49
CA ARG A 133 -15.72 4.37 -8.03
C ARG A 133 -14.75 5.51 -8.34
N ASP A 134 -13.46 5.19 -8.52
CA ASP A 134 -12.49 6.14 -9.03
C ASP A 134 -12.73 6.37 -10.53
N PRO A 135 -12.61 7.60 -11.06
CA PRO A 135 -12.85 7.88 -12.47
C PRO A 135 -11.99 7.03 -13.43
N PHE A 136 -10.71 6.82 -13.12
CA PHE A 136 -9.81 6.01 -13.95
C PHE A 136 -10.01 4.52 -13.68
N GLY A 137 -10.33 4.13 -12.45
CA GLY A 137 -10.74 2.75 -12.17
C GLY A 137 -12.05 2.34 -12.86
N ALA A 138 -12.98 3.28 -13.05
CA ALA A 138 -14.18 3.09 -13.87
C ALA A 138 -13.85 2.96 -15.36
N GLU A 139 -12.86 3.70 -15.86
CA GLU A 139 -12.33 3.51 -17.22
C GLU A 139 -11.69 2.12 -17.39
N VAL A 140 -10.92 1.65 -16.40
CA VAL A 140 -10.36 0.30 -16.40
C VAL A 140 -11.47 -0.75 -16.45
N GLU A 141 -12.49 -0.61 -15.60
CA GLU A 141 -13.64 -1.52 -15.59
C GLU A 141 -14.35 -1.55 -16.96
N LYS A 142 -14.59 -0.37 -17.54
CA LYS A 142 -15.22 -0.23 -18.85
C LYS A 142 -14.37 -0.88 -19.95
N ALA A 143 -13.07 -0.64 -19.98
CA ALA A 143 -12.17 -1.19 -20.98
C ALA A 143 -12.10 -2.72 -20.89
N LEU A 144 -11.93 -3.27 -19.68
CA LEU A 144 -11.85 -4.72 -19.47
C LEU A 144 -13.19 -5.45 -19.66
N ALA A 145 -14.32 -4.73 -19.60
CA ALA A 145 -15.64 -5.28 -19.91
C ALA A 145 -15.99 -5.19 -21.41
N GLY A 146 -15.56 -4.13 -22.09
CA GLY A 146 -15.91 -3.83 -23.48
C GLY A 146 -15.01 -4.51 -24.51
N GLU A 147 -13.74 -4.73 -24.16
CA GLU A 147 -12.70 -5.18 -25.10
C GLU A 147 -12.05 -6.49 -24.65
N LYS A 148 -11.42 -7.20 -25.58
CA LYS A 148 -10.60 -8.38 -25.28
C LYS A 148 -9.14 -8.04 -25.53
N TYR A 149 -8.33 -8.11 -24.48
CA TYR A 149 -6.89 -7.87 -24.55
C TYR A 149 -6.15 -9.21 -24.49
N ASP A 150 -5.04 -9.30 -25.21
CA ASP A 150 -4.11 -10.42 -25.09
C ASP A 150 -3.21 -10.25 -23.87
N ALA A 151 -2.79 -9.01 -23.61
CA ALA A 151 -1.97 -8.68 -22.46
C ALA A 151 -2.36 -7.34 -21.83
N VAL A 152 -2.22 -7.25 -20.50
CA VAL A 152 -2.41 -5.99 -19.77
C VAL A 152 -1.21 -5.73 -18.88
N PHE A 153 -0.52 -4.61 -19.11
CA PHE A 153 0.55 -4.13 -18.25
C PHE A 153 -0.03 -3.40 -17.04
N LEU A 154 0.42 -3.78 -15.84
CA LEU A 154 0.07 -3.14 -14.58
C LEU A 154 1.31 -2.49 -13.96
N GLN A 155 1.30 -1.15 -13.89
CA GLN A 155 2.39 -0.37 -13.32
C GLN A 155 1.97 0.35 -12.04
N GLU A 156 2.64 0.06 -10.93
CA GLU A 156 2.35 0.66 -9.62
C GLU A 156 3.03 2.02 -9.43
N GLN A 157 2.47 2.84 -8.54
CA GLN A 157 3.09 4.04 -7.99
C GLN A 157 4.53 3.76 -7.55
N SER A 158 5.44 4.63 -8.00
CA SER A 158 6.89 4.37 -8.01
C SER A 158 7.57 4.01 -6.69
N LEU A 159 7.05 4.45 -5.53
CA LEU A 159 7.59 4.15 -4.19
C LEU A 159 6.80 3.07 -3.45
N LEU A 160 5.53 2.88 -3.81
CA LEU A 160 4.56 2.11 -3.02
C LEU A 160 5.00 0.65 -2.79
N PRO A 161 5.48 -0.13 -3.79
CA PRO A 161 5.92 -1.50 -3.54
C PRO A 161 7.11 -1.60 -2.55
N ALA A 162 7.93 -0.55 -2.46
CA ALA A 162 9.07 -0.52 -1.53
C ALA A 162 8.69 -0.04 -0.12
N THR A 163 7.66 0.81 0.00
CA THR A 163 7.29 1.50 1.26
C THR A 163 6.04 0.92 1.92
N ASN A 164 5.04 0.52 1.13
CA ASN A 164 3.82 -0.16 1.56
C ASN A 164 3.48 -1.29 0.55
N PRO A 165 4.20 -2.44 0.60
CA PRO A 165 3.97 -3.55 -0.30
C PRO A 165 2.57 -4.16 -0.17
N ALA A 166 1.91 -4.02 0.99
CA ALA A 166 0.59 -4.59 1.23
C ALA A 166 -0.49 -3.93 0.34
N ALA A 167 -0.49 -2.59 0.25
CA ALA A 167 -1.38 -1.84 -0.63
C ALA A 167 -1.16 -2.21 -2.12
N PHE A 168 0.10 -2.34 -2.52
CA PHE A 168 0.47 -2.78 -3.87
C PHE A 168 -0.08 -4.18 -4.17
N TYR A 169 0.10 -5.13 -3.26
CA TYR A 169 -0.41 -6.50 -3.43
C TYR A 169 -1.93 -6.53 -3.58
N ASP A 170 -2.65 -5.75 -2.79
CA ASP A 170 -4.11 -5.69 -2.86
C ASP A 170 -4.60 -5.09 -4.18
N GLY A 171 -3.95 -4.02 -4.66
CA GLY A 171 -4.21 -3.45 -5.99
C GLY A 171 -3.99 -4.48 -7.11
N VAL A 172 -2.87 -5.21 -7.06
CA VAL A 172 -2.57 -6.27 -8.04
C VAL A 172 -3.58 -7.40 -7.98
N ARG A 173 -3.96 -7.91 -6.80
CA ARG A 173 -4.97 -8.97 -6.65
C ARG A 173 -6.32 -8.56 -7.22
N ALA A 174 -6.74 -7.32 -6.95
CA ALA A 174 -8.00 -6.79 -7.43
C ALA A 174 -8.02 -6.72 -8.97
N LEU A 175 -6.94 -6.23 -9.59
CA LEU A 175 -6.81 -6.17 -11.04
C LEU A 175 -6.64 -7.56 -11.66
N ALA A 176 -5.82 -8.45 -11.08
CA ALA A 176 -5.63 -9.82 -11.56
C ALA A 176 -6.96 -10.58 -11.65
N LYS A 177 -7.88 -10.37 -10.70
CA LYS A 177 -9.25 -10.91 -10.78
C LYS A 177 -10.02 -10.39 -12.00
N LYS A 178 -9.92 -9.10 -12.32
CA LYS A 178 -10.55 -8.50 -13.51
C LYS A 178 -9.92 -9.04 -14.80
N LEU A 179 -8.58 -9.17 -14.83
CA LEU A 179 -7.85 -9.73 -15.98
C LEU A 179 -8.26 -11.18 -16.25
N LYS A 180 -8.43 -11.99 -15.20
CA LYS A 180 -8.92 -13.37 -15.34
C LYS A 180 -10.30 -13.44 -16.00
N ASN A 181 -11.20 -12.49 -15.71
CA ASN A 181 -12.51 -12.41 -16.37
C ASN A 181 -12.40 -11.91 -17.82
N ASN A 182 -11.45 -11.01 -18.09
CA ASN A 182 -11.17 -10.55 -19.45
C ASN A 182 -10.59 -11.68 -20.32
N GLY A 183 -9.72 -12.52 -19.74
CA GLY A 183 -8.95 -13.55 -20.44
C GLY A 183 -7.53 -13.10 -20.81
N ALA A 184 -7.15 -11.86 -20.48
CA ALA A 184 -5.84 -11.32 -20.78
C ALA A 184 -4.75 -11.86 -19.85
N ALA A 185 -3.53 -11.99 -20.38
CA ALA A 185 -2.34 -12.22 -19.57
C ALA A 185 -1.94 -10.93 -18.85
N GLY A 186 -1.89 -10.96 -17.51
CA GLY A 186 -1.40 -9.82 -16.74
C GLY A 186 0.13 -9.78 -16.72
N VAL A 187 0.69 -8.60 -16.95
CA VAL A 187 2.13 -8.33 -16.92
C VAL A 187 2.40 -7.23 -15.91
N LEU A 188 3.14 -7.53 -14.85
CA LEU A 188 3.60 -6.50 -13.93
C LEU A 188 4.77 -5.74 -14.56
N TYR A 189 4.64 -4.42 -14.65
CA TYR A 189 5.71 -3.53 -15.07
C TYR A 189 6.53 -3.12 -13.84
N GLN A 190 7.64 -3.82 -13.60
CA GLN A 190 8.53 -3.54 -12.46
C GLN A 190 9.16 -2.16 -12.59
N THR A 191 8.84 -1.26 -11.66
CA THR A 191 9.43 0.07 -11.59
C THR A 191 10.88 0.04 -11.06
N TRP A 192 11.60 1.16 -11.20
CA TRP A 192 12.99 1.33 -10.77
C TRP A 192 13.14 2.26 -9.55
N ALA A 193 14.27 2.12 -8.85
CA ALA A 193 14.66 3.07 -7.81
C ALA A 193 14.96 4.46 -8.37
N ARG A 194 14.77 5.51 -7.56
CA ARG A 194 15.21 6.88 -7.91
C ARG A 194 16.73 6.90 -8.19
N ARG A 195 17.21 7.87 -8.98
CA ARG A 195 18.65 8.04 -9.24
C ARG A 195 19.45 8.12 -7.93
N PRO A 196 20.69 7.59 -7.85
CA PRO A 196 21.45 7.51 -6.60
C PRO A 196 21.64 8.82 -5.82
N ASP A 197 21.61 9.97 -6.49
CA ASP A 197 21.75 11.31 -5.91
C ASP A 197 20.39 12.04 -5.71
N SER A 198 19.29 11.30 -5.71
CA SER A 198 17.95 11.84 -5.42
C SER A 198 17.72 12.03 -3.93
N ALA A 199 17.27 13.23 -3.54
CA ALA A 199 16.93 13.55 -2.15
C ALA A 199 15.72 12.73 -1.63
N ASP A 200 14.83 12.31 -2.54
CA ASP A 200 13.65 11.49 -2.22
C ASP A 200 14.01 10.17 -1.54
N LEU A 201 15.17 9.59 -1.89
CA LEU A 201 15.63 8.33 -1.30
C LEU A 201 15.80 8.50 0.22
N ALA A 202 16.58 9.52 0.63
CA ALA A 202 16.83 9.79 2.04
C ALA A 202 15.54 10.20 2.79
N ALA A 203 14.66 10.97 2.15
CA ALA A 203 13.38 11.38 2.73
C ALA A 203 12.47 10.18 3.07
N ASN A 204 12.62 9.06 2.36
CA ASN A 204 11.87 7.82 2.58
C ASN A 204 12.66 6.74 3.34
N GLY A 205 13.85 7.08 3.87
CA GLY A 205 14.71 6.11 4.56
C GLY A 205 15.23 5.00 3.64
N LEU A 206 15.45 5.32 2.37
CA LEU A 206 15.89 4.39 1.33
C LEU A 206 17.26 4.80 0.78
N THR A 207 17.93 3.82 0.20
CA THR A 207 19.08 3.98 -0.69
C THR A 207 18.67 3.51 -2.09
N HIS A 208 19.45 3.83 -3.12
CA HIS A 208 19.19 3.33 -4.47
C HIS A 208 19.10 1.79 -4.47
N GLU A 209 20.08 1.11 -3.87
CA GLU A 209 20.12 -0.35 -3.76
C GLU A 209 18.94 -0.91 -2.95
N SER A 210 18.66 -0.36 -1.76
CA SER A 210 17.57 -0.90 -0.92
C SER A 210 16.19 -0.66 -1.53
N MET A 211 15.98 0.45 -2.25
CA MET A 211 14.76 0.66 -3.03
C MET A 211 14.65 -0.36 -4.17
N THR A 212 15.71 -0.56 -4.96
CA THR A 212 15.74 -1.56 -6.05
C THR A 212 15.38 -2.94 -5.53
N MET A 213 16.04 -3.40 -4.45
CA MET A 213 15.82 -4.74 -3.91
C MET A 213 14.41 -4.90 -3.33
N LYS A 214 13.88 -3.88 -2.64
CA LYS A 214 12.51 -3.90 -2.12
C LYS A 214 11.46 -3.92 -3.23
N LEU A 215 11.65 -3.13 -4.29
CA LEU A 215 10.78 -3.16 -5.48
C LEU A 215 10.83 -4.55 -6.12
N ALA A 216 12.03 -5.04 -6.45
CA ALA A 216 12.18 -6.32 -7.13
C ALA A 216 11.55 -7.48 -6.35
N ALA A 217 11.82 -7.56 -5.05
CA ALA A 217 11.26 -8.59 -4.18
C ALA A 217 9.73 -8.52 -4.08
N ALA A 218 9.14 -7.32 -4.03
CA ALA A 218 7.68 -7.17 -3.98
C ALA A 218 7.02 -7.60 -5.30
N TYR A 219 7.55 -7.13 -6.42
CA TYR A 219 7.05 -7.49 -7.75
C TYR A 219 7.18 -9.00 -8.03
N GLU A 220 8.32 -9.61 -7.72
CA GLU A 220 8.53 -11.06 -7.89
C GLU A 220 7.57 -11.89 -7.02
N ALA A 221 7.34 -11.48 -5.77
CA ALA A 221 6.43 -12.17 -4.86
C ALA A 221 4.99 -12.19 -5.40
N ILE A 222 4.43 -11.03 -5.75
CA ILE A 222 3.04 -10.94 -6.20
C ILE A 222 2.84 -11.44 -7.63
N ALA A 223 3.85 -11.33 -8.50
CA ALA A 223 3.81 -11.98 -9.82
C ALA A 223 3.64 -13.49 -9.67
N LYS A 224 4.44 -14.10 -8.78
CA LYS A 224 4.37 -15.54 -8.48
C LYS A 224 3.02 -15.93 -7.88
N GLU A 225 2.50 -15.18 -6.91
CA GLU A 225 1.20 -15.44 -6.29
C GLU A 225 0.06 -15.37 -7.32
N GLY A 226 0.05 -14.33 -8.15
CA GLY A 226 -1.02 -14.08 -9.12
C GLY A 226 -0.91 -14.88 -10.42
N GLY A 227 0.18 -15.62 -10.63
CA GLY A 227 0.48 -16.25 -11.92
C GLY A 227 0.63 -15.22 -13.05
N LEU A 228 1.18 -14.05 -12.73
CA LEU A 228 1.36 -12.95 -13.68
C LEU A 228 2.77 -12.99 -14.27
N PHE A 229 2.91 -12.53 -15.51
CA PHE A 229 4.22 -12.26 -16.08
C PHE A 229 4.82 -11.02 -15.40
N LEU A 230 6.15 -10.93 -15.40
CA LEU A 230 6.87 -9.81 -14.82
C LEU A 230 7.82 -9.25 -15.88
N SER A 231 7.76 -7.94 -16.11
CA SER A 231 8.75 -7.21 -16.90
C SER A 231 9.73 -6.53 -15.96
N GLN A 232 10.93 -7.10 -15.84
CA GLN A 232 11.98 -6.77 -14.86
C GLN A 232 12.74 -5.49 -15.25
N THR A 233 12.01 -4.42 -15.59
CA THR A 233 12.60 -3.15 -16.01
C THR A 233 13.43 -2.54 -14.88
N GLY A 234 12.96 -2.59 -13.62
CA GLY A 234 13.72 -2.15 -12.45
C GLY A 234 15.07 -2.83 -12.30
N SER A 235 15.14 -4.14 -12.51
CA SER A 235 16.39 -4.92 -12.49
C SER A 235 17.33 -4.51 -13.63
N ALA A 236 16.79 -4.25 -14.82
CA ALA A 236 17.59 -3.77 -15.95
C ALA A 236 18.16 -2.36 -15.70
N PHE A 237 17.36 -1.46 -15.12
CA PHE A 237 17.80 -0.12 -14.69
C PHE A 237 18.94 -0.21 -13.69
N TYR A 238 18.85 -1.13 -12.72
CA TYR A 238 19.89 -1.32 -11.72
C TYR A 238 21.20 -1.80 -12.34
N ASN A 239 21.15 -2.77 -13.26
CA ASN A 239 22.33 -3.24 -13.98
C ASN A 239 23.06 -2.08 -14.68
N ILE A 240 22.33 -1.28 -15.46
CA ILE A 240 22.91 -0.14 -16.17
C ILE A 240 23.45 0.90 -15.20
N THR A 241 22.73 1.21 -14.12
CA THR A 241 23.16 2.20 -13.13
C THR A 241 24.51 1.79 -12.48
N LEU A 242 24.72 0.49 -12.25
CA LEU A 242 25.97 -0.02 -11.65
C LEU A 242 27.12 -0.17 -12.66
N ASN A 243 26.83 -0.70 -13.84
CA ASN A 243 27.86 -1.17 -14.77
C ASN A 243 28.13 -0.19 -15.92
N HIS A 244 27.18 0.70 -16.20
CA HIS A 244 27.20 1.66 -17.30
C HIS A 244 26.66 3.04 -16.88
N PRO A 245 27.21 3.67 -15.82
CA PRO A 245 26.71 4.94 -15.29
C PRO A 245 26.82 6.11 -16.28
N GLU A 246 27.59 5.96 -17.36
CA GLU A 246 27.65 6.90 -18.48
C GLU A 246 26.35 6.96 -19.31
N ILE A 247 25.47 5.96 -19.18
CA ILE A 247 24.16 5.93 -19.83
C ILE A 247 23.12 6.50 -18.85
N GLU A 248 22.78 7.78 -19.02
CA GLU A 248 21.75 8.44 -18.21
C GLU A 248 20.37 7.84 -18.52
N LEU A 249 19.78 7.17 -17.53
CA LEU A 249 18.46 6.53 -17.59
C LEU A 249 17.34 7.39 -17.02
N TYR A 250 17.67 8.49 -16.34
CA TYR A 250 16.72 9.35 -15.65
C TYR A 250 16.62 10.72 -16.33
N ASP A 251 15.45 11.35 -16.25
CA ASP A 251 15.30 12.76 -16.53
C ASP A 251 15.98 13.60 -15.42
N SER A 252 16.05 14.90 -15.64
CA SER A 252 16.53 15.92 -14.72
C SER A 252 15.90 15.88 -13.32
N ASP A 253 14.66 15.38 -13.22
CA ASP A 253 13.95 15.19 -11.94
C ASP A 253 14.39 13.96 -11.14
N LYS A 254 15.32 13.16 -11.67
CA LYS A 254 15.93 12.00 -11.01
C LYS A 254 14.95 10.85 -10.73
N THR A 255 13.77 10.87 -11.34
CA THR A 255 12.71 9.88 -11.15
C THR A 255 12.18 9.35 -12.48
N HIS A 256 11.72 10.23 -13.36
CA HIS A 256 11.14 9.84 -14.65
C HIS A 256 12.24 9.31 -15.58
N PRO A 257 11.88 8.45 -16.55
CA PRO A 257 12.88 7.87 -17.43
C PRO A 257 13.34 8.90 -18.48
N SER A 258 14.63 8.89 -18.78
CA SER A 258 15.14 9.49 -20.02
C SER A 258 14.66 8.69 -21.24
N LEU A 259 14.94 9.17 -22.46
CA LEU A 259 14.67 8.39 -23.68
C LEU A 259 15.38 7.02 -23.68
N ALA A 260 16.59 6.93 -23.10
CA ALA A 260 17.30 5.66 -22.95
C ALA A 260 16.62 4.76 -21.91
N GLY A 261 16.12 5.33 -20.81
CA GLY A 261 15.32 4.63 -19.81
C GLY A 261 14.01 4.07 -20.39
N SER A 262 13.25 4.87 -21.13
CA SER A 262 12.01 4.41 -21.78
C SER A 262 12.29 3.36 -22.86
N TYR A 263 13.39 3.47 -23.61
CA TYR A 263 13.80 2.42 -24.53
C TYR A 263 14.12 1.10 -23.81
N LEU A 264 14.88 1.16 -22.71
CA LEU A 264 15.18 -0.02 -21.90
C LEU A 264 13.92 -0.70 -21.37
N ALA A 265 12.97 0.08 -20.84
CA ALA A 265 11.67 -0.41 -20.39
C ALA A 265 10.88 -1.09 -21.53
N ALA A 266 10.77 -0.42 -22.68
CA ALA A 266 10.04 -0.94 -23.84
C ALA A 266 10.60 -2.28 -24.36
N ILE A 267 11.91 -2.46 -24.37
CA ILE A 267 12.51 -3.73 -24.84
C ILE A 267 12.44 -4.83 -23.77
N CYS A 268 12.34 -4.51 -22.48
CA CYS A 268 11.95 -5.46 -21.44
C CYS A 268 10.49 -5.92 -21.63
N HIS A 269 9.58 -5.02 -22.02
CA HIS A 269 8.20 -5.38 -22.35
C HIS A 269 8.14 -6.29 -23.58
N TYR A 270 8.87 -5.94 -24.66
CA TYR A 270 9.01 -6.80 -25.84
C TYR A 270 9.45 -8.21 -25.47
N ALA A 271 10.50 -8.32 -24.64
CA ALA A 271 11.07 -9.60 -24.25
C ALA A 271 10.03 -10.51 -23.56
N VAL A 272 9.20 -9.94 -22.68
CA VAL A 272 8.16 -10.66 -21.95
C VAL A 272 6.94 -10.99 -22.81
N ILE A 273 6.48 -10.07 -23.66
CA ILE A 273 5.31 -10.34 -24.51
C ILE A 273 5.61 -11.49 -25.48
N TYR A 274 6.76 -11.42 -26.14
CA TYR A 274 7.11 -12.36 -27.22
C TYR A 274 7.97 -13.53 -26.77
N GLY A 275 8.44 -13.55 -25.51
CA GLY A 275 9.35 -14.58 -25.01
C GLY A 275 10.67 -14.65 -25.80
N LYS A 276 11.11 -13.51 -26.35
CA LYS A 276 12.27 -13.41 -27.25
C LYS A 276 13.34 -12.50 -26.69
N SER A 277 14.59 -12.77 -27.04
CA SER A 277 15.69 -11.91 -26.64
C SER A 277 15.54 -10.53 -27.29
N PRO A 278 15.67 -9.43 -26.53
CA PRO A 278 15.68 -8.08 -27.08
C PRO A 278 17.00 -7.75 -27.82
N ILE A 279 18.01 -8.63 -27.75
CA ILE A 279 19.30 -8.44 -28.42
C ILE A 279 19.13 -8.46 -29.93
N GLY A 280 19.44 -7.34 -30.57
CA GLY A 280 19.37 -7.20 -32.02
C GLY A 280 18.04 -6.65 -32.54
N ILE A 281 17.11 -6.20 -31.66
CA ILE A 281 15.97 -5.40 -32.09
C ILE A 281 16.48 -4.24 -32.96
N SER A 282 15.87 -4.11 -34.14
CA SER A 282 16.26 -3.17 -35.18
C SER A 282 15.95 -1.71 -34.82
N TYR A 283 14.83 -1.48 -34.14
CA TYR A 283 14.46 -0.15 -33.65
C TYR A 283 15.27 0.21 -32.40
N ILE A 284 16.02 1.31 -32.46
CA ILE A 284 16.92 1.75 -31.37
C ILE A 284 16.60 3.14 -30.83
N ARG A 285 15.42 3.71 -31.16
CA ARG A 285 14.98 5.06 -30.73
C ARG A 285 16.02 6.17 -30.95
N SER A 286 16.93 6.02 -31.92
CA SER A 286 18.03 6.94 -32.21
C SER A 286 19.02 7.18 -31.05
N ILE A 287 19.13 6.27 -30.07
CA ILE A 287 20.03 6.43 -28.91
C ILE A 287 21.48 6.02 -29.19
N GLY A 288 21.78 5.59 -30.42
CA GLY A 288 23.08 5.08 -30.86
C GLY A 288 23.20 3.56 -30.73
N ALA A 289 23.79 2.91 -31.73
CA ALA A 289 23.80 1.44 -31.84
C ALA A 289 24.58 0.75 -30.71
N GLU A 290 25.67 1.37 -30.22
CA GLU A 290 26.46 0.83 -29.11
C GLU A 290 25.67 0.87 -27.80
N LYS A 291 25.13 2.04 -27.44
CA LYS A 291 24.25 2.22 -26.28
C LYS A 291 23.04 1.28 -26.34
N ALA A 292 22.38 1.20 -27.49
CA ALA A 292 21.24 0.31 -27.67
C ALA A 292 21.60 -1.15 -27.41
N ARG A 293 22.78 -1.61 -27.86
CA ARG A 293 23.23 -2.99 -27.60
C ARG A 293 23.52 -3.25 -26.13
N ILE A 294 24.08 -2.29 -25.40
CA ILE A 294 24.27 -2.40 -23.94
C ILE A 294 22.91 -2.54 -23.24
N LEU A 295 21.95 -1.67 -23.57
CA LEU A 295 20.59 -1.73 -23.02
C LEU A 295 19.86 -3.02 -23.37
N GLN A 296 20.01 -3.53 -24.60
CA GLN A 296 19.44 -4.80 -25.01
C GLN A 296 20.02 -6.00 -24.23
N ASN A 297 21.32 -6.00 -23.94
CA ASN A 297 21.92 -7.04 -23.08
C ASN A 297 21.37 -6.93 -21.66
N ALA A 298 21.30 -5.73 -21.07
CA ALA A 298 20.75 -5.55 -19.72
C ALA A 298 19.28 -6.00 -19.62
N ALA A 299 18.46 -5.69 -20.64
CA ALA A 299 17.08 -6.16 -20.71
C ALA A 299 16.98 -7.69 -20.84
N HIS A 300 17.85 -8.31 -21.65
CA HIS A 300 17.92 -9.78 -21.77
C HIS A 300 18.25 -10.44 -20.43
N GLU A 301 19.32 -9.99 -19.77
CA GLU A 301 19.75 -10.52 -18.47
C GLU A 301 18.68 -10.31 -17.39
N ALA A 302 18.00 -9.16 -17.39
CA ALA A 302 16.95 -8.90 -16.40
C ALA A 302 15.72 -9.81 -16.58
N VAL A 303 15.33 -10.10 -17.82
CA VAL A 303 14.11 -10.87 -18.13
C VAL A 303 14.33 -12.37 -18.10
N PHE A 304 15.48 -12.84 -18.59
CA PHE A 304 15.77 -14.27 -18.73
C PHE A 304 16.85 -14.79 -17.78
N GLY A 305 17.57 -13.89 -17.10
CA GLY A 305 18.61 -14.25 -16.14
C GLY A 305 18.07 -14.52 -14.75
N GLN A 306 18.99 -14.59 -13.77
CA GLN A 306 18.65 -14.83 -12.38
C GLN A 306 18.08 -13.58 -11.71
N SER A 307 17.17 -13.79 -10.76
CA SER A 307 16.68 -12.72 -9.89
C SER A 307 17.84 -12.02 -9.18
N ILE A 308 17.77 -10.69 -9.12
CA ILE A 308 18.71 -9.86 -8.36
C ILE A 308 18.40 -9.84 -6.86
N VAL A 309 17.22 -10.35 -6.45
CA VAL A 309 16.75 -10.30 -5.07
C VAL A 309 17.63 -11.19 -4.20
N THR A 310 18.36 -10.56 -3.28
CA THR A 310 19.17 -11.29 -2.31
C THR A 310 18.27 -11.90 -1.22
N LYS A 311 18.80 -12.90 -0.51
CA LYS A 311 18.08 -13.59 0.58
C LYS A 311 17.56 -12.65 1.68
N GLU A 312 18.23 -11.52 1.89
CA GLU A 312 17.83 -10.50 2.87
C GLU A 312 16.51 -9.80 2.50
N TYR A 313 16.25 -9.63 1.20
CA TYR A 313 15.06 -8.91 0.70
C TYR A 313 13.93 -9.82 0.28
N ALA A 314 14.19 -11.13 0.14
CA ALA A 314 13.21 -12.14 -0.20
C ALA A 314 11.98 -12.06 0.73
N ARG A 315 10.79 -12.01 0.12
CA ARG A 315 9.52 -11.85 0.82
C ARG A 315 8.41 -12.65 0.15
N SER A 316 7.36 -12.92 0.90
CA SER A 316 6.09 -13.44 0.35
C SER A 316 5.07 -12.32 0.24
N SER A 317 4.17 -12.44 -0.72
CA SER A 317 2.95 -11.62 -0.78
C SER A 317 1.76 -12.35 -0.14
N GLU A 318 1.80 -13.68 0.00
CA GLU A 318 0.69 -14.48 0.52
C GLU A 318 0.29 -14.03 1.94
N GLY A 319 -1.00 -13.72 2.12
CA GLY A 319 -1.54 -13.24 3.40
C GLY A 319 -1.13 -11.81 3.78
N VAL A 320 -0.24 -11.17 3.03
CA VAL A 320 0.12 -9.76 3.21
C VAL A 320 -0.92 -8.91 2.50
N THR A 321 -1.87 -8.39 3.28
CA THR A 321 -2.92 -7.47 2.85
C THR A 321 -2.75 -6.18 3.61
N GLU A 322 -3.09 -5.06 2.98
CA GLU A 322 -3.22 -3.81 3.71
C GLU A 322 -4.35 -4.03 4.72
N THR A 323 -4.10 -3.73 5.99
CA THR A 323 -5.21 -3.69 6.96
C THR A 323 -6.23 -2.76 6.36
N PRO A 324 -7.48 -3.20 6.11
CA PRO A 324 -8.42 -2.40 5.35
C PRO A 324 -8.41 -1.00 5.94
N GLU A 325 -8.04 0.00 5.14
CA GLU A 325 -8.60 1.32 5.33
C GLU A 325 -10.10 1.05 5.27
N THR A 326 -10.67 0.90 6.45
CA THR A 326 -12.08 0.74 6.63
C THR A 326 -12.66 2.03 6.09
N GLU A 327 -13.06 2.01 4.82
CA GLU A 327 -13.96 3.02 4.30
C GLU A 327 -15.24 2.85 5.10
N SER A 328 -15.34 3.65 6.14
CA SER A 328 -16.56 3.84 6.90
C SER A 328 -17.70 4.20 5.93
N ASP A 329 -18.85 3.55 6.15
CA ASP A 329 -20.05 3.64 5.31
C ASP A 329 -20.56 5.08 5.11
N TRP A 330 -20.16 6.04 5.96
CA TRP A 330 -20.59 7.44 5.86
C TRP A 330 -20.29 8.14 4.54
N ARG A 331 -19.26 7.74 3.78
CA ARG A 331 -19.02 8.31 2.44
C ARG A 331 -20.05 7.83 1.42
N GLN A 332 -20.67 6.68 1.65
CA GLN A 332 -21.67 6.08 0.78
C GLN A 332 -23.07 6.66 1.07
N ASP A 333 -23.49 6.72 2.34
CA ASP A 333 -24.81 7.23 2.73
C ASP A 333 -24.82 8.75 3.04
N GLY A 334 -23.64 9.36 3.19
CA GLY A 334 -23.45 10.77 3.50
C GLY A 334 -23.68 11.14 4.97
N ILE A 335 -23.76 10.16 5.88
CA ILE A 335 -24.05 10.36 7.30
C ILE A 335 -22.88 9.89 8.16
N LEU A 336 -22.12 10.83 8.74
CA LEU A 336 -21.03 10.49 9.65
C LEU A 336 -21.58 10.10 11.03
N LYS A 337 -21.47 8.83 11.40
CA LYS A 337 -21.99 8.28 12.66
C LYS A 337 -20.86 7.99 13.63
N ILE A 338 -20.76 8.77 14.70
CA ILE A 338 -19.69 8.65 15.70
C ILE A 338 -20.27 8.44 17.09
N LEU A 339 -19.82 7.37 17.78
CA LEU A 339 -20.05 7.17 19.21
C LEU A 339 -18.74 7.32 19.98
N THR A 340 -18.69 8.19 20.97
CA THR A 340 -17.60 8.21 21.96
C THR A 340 -18.06 7.54 23.25
N ILE A 341 -17.27 6.60 23.77
CA ILE A 341 -17.46 6.00 25.10
C ILE A 341 -16.38 6.60 26.00
N GLY A 342 -16.78 7.48 26.92
CA GLY A 342 -15.81 8.23 27.69
C GLY A 342 -16.42 8.99 28.87
N ASN A 343 -15.96 10.23 29.00
CA ASN A 343 -16.14 11.06 30.19
C ASN A 343 -16.10 12.55 29.80
N SER A 344 -15.73 13.44 30.72
CA SER A 344 -15.67 14.88 30.44
C SER A 344 -14.67 15.27 29.35
N PHE A 345 -13.68 14.43 29.04
CA PHE A 345 -12.73 14.70 27.96
C PHE A 345 -13.36 14.37 26.60
N SER A 346 -14.20 13.32 26.49
CA SER A 346 -14.95 13.09 25.25
C SER A 346 -16.03 14.15 25.04
N ASP A 347 -16.61 14.70 26.12
CA ASP A 347 -17.46 15.89 26.02
C ASP A 347 -16.72 17.09 25.41
N ASP A 348 -15.51 17.37 25.90
CA ASP A 348 -14.70 18.47 25.38
C ASP A 348 -14.32 18.26 23.90
N THR A 349 -13.96 17.02 23.52
CA THR A 349 -13.69 16.68 22.11
C THR A 349 -14.94 16.85 21.24
N MET A 350 -16.11 16.41 21.70
CA MET A 350 -17.31 16.29 20.87
C MET A 350 -18.08 17.60 20.67
N GLU A 351 -17.87 18.62 21.52
CA GLU A 351 -18.63 19.89 21.52
C GLU A 351 -18.86 20.45 20.10
N TYR A 352 -17.79 20.57 19.31
CA TYR A 352 -17.83 21.19 17.98
C TYR A 352 -17.79 20.22 16.80
N VAL A 353 -17.70 18.91 17.04
CA VAL A 353 -17.54 17.88 15.98
C VAL A 353 -18.62 18.01 14.90
N GLY A 354 -19.87 18.24 15.29
CA GLY A 354 -20.97 18.36 14.33
C GLY A 354 -20.88 19.57 13.41
N ALA A 355 -20.45 20.72 13.92
CA ALA A 355 -20.28 21.94 13.14
C ALA A 355 -19.04 21.86 12.24
N ILE A 356 -17.94 21.32 12.77
CA ILE A 356 -16.69 21.09 12.04
C ILE A 356 -16.92 20.13 10.87
N ALA A 357 -17.53 18.96 11.13
CA ALA A 357 -17.81 17.97 10.09
C ALA A 357 -18.65 18.55 8.94
N LYS A 358 -19.73 19.27 9.26
CA LYS A 358 -20.55 19.94 8.25
C LYS A 358 -19.77 20.99 7.46
N SER A 359 -18.92 21.76 8.14
CA SER A 359 -18.12 22.81 7.50
C SER A 359 -17.11 22.29 6.49
N ILE A 360 -16.65 21.04 6.61
CA ILE A 360 -15.69 20.42 5.69
C ILE A 360 -16.36 19.49 4.67
N GLY A 361 -17.68 19.56 4.53
CA GLY A 361 -18.44 18.88 3.47
C GLY A 361 -19.15 17.59 3.88
N VAL A 362 -19.18 17.22 5.17
CA VAL A 362 -20.02 16.10 5.64
C VAL A 362 -21.49 16.50 5.60
N LYS A 363 -22.30 15.79 4.81
CA LYS A 363 -23.71 16.16 4.56
C LYS A 363 -24.57 16.06 5.82
N ASN A 364 -24.48 14.93 6.52
CA ASN A 364 -25.27 14.63 7.71
C ASN A 364 -24.41 14.02 8.81
N ILE A 365 -24.87 14.11 10.05
CA ILE A 365 -24.19 13.56 11.22
C ILE A 365 -25.18 12.78 12.09
N SER A 366 -24.69 11.74 12.75
CA SER A 366 -25.31 11.17 13.94
C SER A 366 -24.22 11.03 14.99
N LEU A 367 -24.29 11.82 16.07
CA LEU A 367 -23.27 11.82 17.11
C LEU A 367 -23.86 11.26 18.39
N GLY A 368 -23.11 10.39 19.05
CA GLY A 368 -23.35 9.89 20.40
C GLY A 368 -22.13 10.14 21.29
N ASN A 369 -22.36 10.64 22.51
CA ASN A 369 -21.36 10.63 23.57
C ASN A 369 -21.95 9.93 24.80
N LEU A 370 -21.41 8.76 25.10
CA LEU A 370 -21.75 7.99 26.29
C LEU A 370 -20.88 8.46 27.45
N TYR A 371 -21.45 9.32 28.29
CA TYR A 371 -20.74 10.08 29.31
C TYR A 371 -20.92 9.47 30.70
N TYR A 372 -19.81 9.31 31.41
CA TYR A 372 -19.79 9.19 32.87
C TYR A 372 -18.60 9.97 33.43
N GLY A 373 -18.83 10.82 34.45
CA GLY A 373 -17.81 11.70 35.01
C GLY A 373 -16.59 10.93 35.53
N GLY A 374 -15.39 11.28 35.02
CA GLY A 374 -14.12 10.67 35.43
C GLY A 374 -13.95 9.18 35.08
N CYS A 375 -14.83 8.59 34.26
CA CYS A 375 -14.82 7.15 34.01
C CYS A 375 -13.48 6.66 33.41
N SER A 376 -12.85 5.68 34.06
CA SER A 376 -11.66 4.99 33.53
C SER A 376 -12.04 3.76 32.71
N LEU A 377 -11.08 3.18 31.96
CA LEU A 377 -11.28 1.93 31.23
C LEU A 377 -11.79 0.80 32.13
N ASN A 378 -11.28 0.71 33.35
CA ASN A 378 -11.67 -0.30 34.33
C ASN A 378 -13.14 -0.14 34.75
N MET A 379 -13.57 1.11 34.98
CA MET A 379 -14.97 1.41 35.27
C MET A 379 -15.86 1.08 34.07
N HIS A 380 -15.50 1.50 32.86
CA HIS A 380 -16.24 1.19 31.64
C HIS A 380 -16.43 -0.32 31.46
N TYR A 381 -15.37 -1.11 31.63
CA TYR A 381 -15.44 -2.56 31.52
C TYR A 381 -16.35 -3.17 32.59
N ASN A 382 -16.25 -2.73 33.85
CA ASN A 382 -17.14 -3.21 34.92
C ASN A 382 -18.61 -2.85 34.65
N TYR A 383 -18.90 -1.65 34.17
CA TYR A 383 -20.27 -1.27 33.81
C TYR A 383 -20.79 -2.05 32.60
N ALA A 384 -19.93 -2.35 31.62
CA ALA A 384 -20.26 -3.17 30.47
C ALA A 384 -20.60 -4.62 30.87
N LEU A 385 -19.80 -5.22 31.76
CA LEU A 385 -20.03 -6.57 32.30
C LEU A 385 -21.36 -6.68 33.05
N ASN A 386 -21.67 -5.68 33.88
CA ASN A 386 -22.87 -5.66 34.70
C ASN A 386 -24.10 -5.06 33.98
N ASN A 387 -23.94 -4.67 32.71
CA ASN A 387 -24.94 -3.92 31.94
C ASN A 387 -25.55 -2.74 32.72
N SER A 388 -24.70 -1.97 33.42
CA SER A 388 -25.14 -0.94 34.36
C SER A 388 -25.69 0.30 33.64
N PRO A 389 -26.91 0.77 33.98
CA PRO A 389 -27.52 1.95 33.37
C PRO A 389 -27.04 3.23 34.07
N VAL A 390 -25.74 3.53 33.93
CA VAL A 390 -25.08 4.62 34.70
C VAL A 390 -24.74 5.85 33.86
N TYR A 391 -24.84 5.75 32.53
CA TYR A 391 -24.35 6.80 31.66
C TYR A 391 -25.43 7.84 31.34
N ASP A 392 -24.99 9.08 31.15
CA ASP A 392 -25.74 10.04 30.35
C ASP A 392 -25.39 9.80 28.88
N TYR A 393 -26.37 9.38 28.10
CA TYR A 393 -26.19 9.22 26.65
C TYR A 393 -26.64 10.49 25.94
N ARG A 394 -25.66 11.21 25.39
CA ARG A 394 -25.85 12.50 24.73
C ARG A 394 -25.84 12.28 23.22
N THR A 395 -26.83 12.81 22.51
CA THR A 395 -26.98 12.62 21.07
C THR A 395 -27.16 13.93 20.32
N ASN A 396 -26.64 14.00 19.09
CA ASN A 396 -26.77 15.17 18.23
C ASN A 396 -26.80 14.76 16.75
N THR A 397 -27.91 15.05 16.06
CA THR A 397 -28.09 14.82 14.61
C THR A 397 -28.00 16.11 13.79
N GLY A 398 -27.43 17.16 14.38
CA GLY A 398 -27.32 18.49 13.78
C GLY A 398 -28.32 19.52 14.30
N ASN A 399 -29.16 19.15 15.27
CA ASN A 399 -30.19 20.01 15.88
C ASN A 399 -29.90 20.31 17.36
N GLY A 400 -28.63 20.27 17.76
CA GLY A 400 -28.18 20.44 19.14
C GLY A 400 -28.16 19.13 19.94
N TRP A 401 -27.51 19.17 21.10
CA TRP A 401 -27.33 18.03 21.98
C TRP A 401 -28.59 17.73 22.81
N ARG A 402 -28.92 16.44 22.94
CA ARG A 402 -29.99 15.91 23.80
C ARG A 402 -29.42 14.85 24.73
N THR A 403 -29.93 14.77 25.96
CA THR A 403 -29.41 13.83 26.97
C THR A 403 -30.49 12.84 27.42
N LYS A 404 -30.15 11.56 27.42
CA LYS A 404 -30.90 10.49 28.09
C LYS A 404 -30.05 9.94 29.24
N SER A 405 -30.46 10.18 30.48
CA SER A 405 -29.81 9.60 31.67
C SER A 405 -30.21 8.14 31.88
N GLY A 406 -29.36 7.39 32.58
CA GLY A 406 -29.61 5.98 32.90
C GLY A 406 -29.46 5.04 31.70
N CYS A 407 -28.56 5.37 30.77
CA CYS A 407 -28.28 4.54 29.60
C CYS A 407 -27.20 3.50 29.93
N THR A 408 -27.29 2.32 29.34
CA THR A 408 -26.25 1.29 29.35
C THR A 408 -25.30 1.45 28.16
N MET A 409 -24.09 0.90 28.26
CA MET A 409 -23.17 0.88 27.12
C MET A 409 -23.72 0.08 25.94
N GLN A 410 -24.41 -1.03 26.20
CA GLN A 410 -25.03 -1.84 25.16
C GLN A 410 -26.11 -1.06 24.40
N GLU A 411 -26.99 -0.33 25.09
CA GLU A 411 -28.01 0.50 24.43
C GLU A 411 -27.38 1.52 23.48
N ALA A 412 -26.30 2.20 23.89
CA ALA A 412 -25.64 3.19 23.04
C ALA A 412 -24.94 2.58 21.82
N ILE A 413 -24.27 1.43 21.99
CA ILE A 413 -23.63 0.72 20.87
C ILE A 413 -24.67 0.25 19.85
N LEU A 414 -25.85 -0.20 20.31
CA LEU A 414 -26.93 -0.70 19.45
C LEU A 414 -27.86 0.39 18.92
N ALA A 415 -27.68 1.65 19.35
CA ALA A 415 -28.56 2.75 18.96
C ALA A 415 -28.46 3.08 17.46
N GLU A 416 -27.30 2.87 16.86
CA GLU A 416 -27.01 3.13 15.44
C GLU A 416 -26.01 2.12 14.90
N ASN A 417 -25.92 2.02 13.57
CA ASN A 417 -24.80 1.36 12.90
C ASN A 417 -23.61 2.33 12.80
N TRP A 418 -22.95 2.56 13.93
CA TRP A 418 -21.84 3.51 14.04
C TRP A 418 -20.71 3.22 13.05
N ASP A 419 -20.25 4.25 12.33
CA ASP A 419 -19.03 4.18 11.53
C ASP A 419 -17.80 4.07 12.44
N PHE A 420 -17.80 4.90 13.48
CA PHE A 420 -16.70 5.00 14.43
C PHE A 420 -17.21 4.89 15.86
N ILE A 421 -16.57 4.03 16.65
CA ILE A 421 -16.73 3.97 18.10
C ILE A 421 -15.38 4.27 18.74
N SER A 422 -15.29 5.39 19.45
CA SER A 422 -14.07 5.83 20.10
C SER A 422 -14.04 5.42 21.57
N LEU A 423 -12.88 4.93 22.00
CA LEU A 423 -12.52 4.69 23.39
C LEU A 423 -11.42 5.67 23.82
N GLN A 424 -11.33 5.89 25.13
CA GLN A 424 -10.27 6.64 25.76
C GLN A 424 -10.06 6.20 27.20
N GLN A 425 -8.90 6.52 27.77
CA GLN A 425 -8.68 6.41 29.20
C GLN A 425 -9.23 7.64 29.93
N GLY A 426 -9.49 7.51 31.24
CA GLY A 426 -9.98 8.58 32.08
C GLY A 426 -9.23 8.70 33.40
N THR A 427 -9.37 9.87 34.02
CA THR A 427 -8.64 10.24 35.25
C THR A 427 -9.20 9.58 36.51
N GLY A 428 -10.26 8.75 36.42
CA GLY A 428 -10.78 7.97 37.54
C GLY A 428 -9.77 6.99 38.15
N ASP A 429 -8.70 6.65 37.41
CA ASP A 429 -7.57 5.87 37.92
C ASP A 429 -6.50 6.73 38.64
N GLY A 430 -6.77 8.04 38.83
CA GLY A 430 -5.88 9.01 39.46
C GLY A 430 -4.58 9.19 38.69
N SER A 431 -3.46 9.41 39.38
CA SER A 431 -2.13 9.59 38.78
C SER A 431 -1.60 8.39 37.97
N ARG A 432 -2.34 7.27 37.95
CA ARG A 432 -1.99 6.07 37.18
C ARG A 432 -2.59 6.04 35.77
N PHE A 433 -3.45 7.00 35.40
CA PHE A 433 -4.15 6.96 34.10
C PHE A 433 -3.21 7.03 32.88
N THR A 434 -1.99 7.52 33.08
CA THR A 434 -0.89 7.59 32.12
C THR A 434 0.06 6.39 32.25
N GLN A 435 -0.31 5.33 32.96
CA GLN A 435 0.55 4.18 33.21
C GLN A 435 -0.07 2.91 32.62
N PRO A 436 0.74 1.98 32.06
CA PRO A 436 0.27 0.72 31.48
C PRO A 436 -0.70 -0.08 32.34
N GLN A 437 -0.50 -0.09 33.66
CA GLN A 437 -1.31 -0.86 34.60
C GLN A 437 -2.79 -0.41 34.63
N SER A 438 -3.10 0.82 34.19
CA SER A 438 -4.48 1.31 34.06
C SER A 438 -5.20 0.78 32.81
N TYR A 439 -4.49 0.15 31.87
CA TYR A 439 -5.01 -0.34 30.59
C TYR A 439 -5.32 -1.85 30.59
N THR A 440 -5.17 -2.54 31.73
CA THR A 440 -5.29 -4.01 31.83
C THR A 440 -6.63 -4.60 31.37
N ASN A 441 -7.71 -3.81 31.34
CA ASN A 441 -9.01 -4.25 30.82
C ASN A 441 -9.34 -3.68 29.43
N LEU A 442 -8.40 -3.00 28.74
CA LEU A 442 -8.61 -2.43 27.42
C LEU A 442 -9.03 -3.51 26.40
N SER A 443 -8.28 -4.61 26.31
CA SER A 443 -8.57 -5.70 25.36
C SER A 443 -9.97 -6.31 25.59
N LYS A 444 -10.37 -6.50 26.85
CA LYS A 444 -11.69 -7.05 27.19
C LYS A 444 -12.82 -6.07 26.89
N LEU A 445 -12.59 -4.77 27.09
CA LEU A 445 -13.55 -3.73 26.72
C LEU A 445 -13.70 -3.66 25.20
N ILE A 446 -12.60 -3.67 24.45
CA ILE A 446 -12.58 -3.75 22.98
C ILE A 446 -13.40 -4.96 22.50
N ASP A 447 -13.17 -6.14 23.09
CA ASP A 447 -13.89 -7.36 22.74
C ASP A 447 -15.39 -7.24 23.01
N TYR A 448 -15.77 -6.63 24.14
CA TYR A 448 -17.17 -6.37 24.45
C TYR A 448 -17.82 -5.46 23.40
N VAL A 449 -17.14 -4.37 23.02
CA VAL A 449 -17.67 -3.41 22.03
C VAL A 449 -17.76 -4.05 20.65
N LYS A 450 -16.69 -4.68 20.14
CA LYS A 450 -16.70 -5.35 18.81
C LYS A 450 -17.73 -6.46 18.71
N LYS A 451 -18.03 -7.16 19.80
CA LYS A 451 -19.06 -8.22 19.81
C LYS A 451 -20.48 -7.67 19.62
N LYS A 452 -20.72 -6.41 19.96
CA LYS A 452 -22.05 -5.78 19.93
C LYS A 452 -22.23 -4.79 18.79
N ALA A 453 -21.18 -4.07 18.43
CA ALA A 453 -21.20 -3.08 17.37
C ALA A 453 -21.45 -3.74 16.01
N ASP A 454 -21.85 -2.93 15.03
CA ASP A 454 -21.85 -3.37 13.64
C ASP A 454 -20.46 -3.86 13.22
N LYS A 455 -20.41 -4.80 12.29
CA LYS A 455 -19.14 -5.35 11.79
C LYS A 455 -18.31 -4.27 11.07
N SER A 456 -18.95 -3.31 10.42
CA SER A 456 -18.27 -2.18 9.75
C SER A 456 -17.76 -1.13 10.74
N ALA A 457 -18.25 -1.13 11.98
CA ALA A 457 -17.84 -0.17 12.99
C ALA A 457 -16.33 -0.27 13.30
N GLN A 458 -15.65 0.86 13.16
CA GLN A 458 -14.22 1.02 13.42
C GLN A 458 -14.00 1.44 14.86
N LEU A 459 -13.04 0.79 15.53
CA LEU A 459 -12.63 1.23 16.86
C LEU A 459 -11.46 2.20 16.75
N ILE A 460 -11.62 3.33 17.42
CA ILE A 460 -10.68 4.44 17.38
C ILE A 460 -10.25 4.77 18.81
N TRP A 461 -9.01 5.16 19.01
CA TRP A 461 -8.55 5.71 20.28
C TRP A 461 -8.49 7.23 20.24
N ASN A 462 -9.14 7.92 21.18
CA ASN A 462 -8.91 9.35 21.38
C ASN A 462 -7.74 9.53 22.35
N MET A 463 -6.54 9.86 21.83
CA MET A 463 -5.39 10.16 22.67
C MET A 463 -5.57 11.56 23.28
N THR A 464 -5.88 11.59 24.57
CA THR A 464 -6.15 12.81 25.31
C THR A 464 -4.88 13.61 25.60
N TRP A 465 -5.04 14.80 26.17
CA TRP A 465 -3.99 15.79 26.44
C TRP A 465 -3.46 15.70 27.87
N SER A 466 -2.30 16.32 28.09
CA SER A 466 -1.77 16.57 29.43
C SER A 466 -2.44 17.78 30.08
N ASP A 467 -2.49 17.75 31.41
CA ASP A 467 -2.93 18.87 32.24
C ASP A 467 -1.99 20.09 32.06
N GLN A 468 -2.51 21.28 32.37
CA GLN A 468 -1.74 22.53 32.40
C GLN A 468 -0.73 22.49 33.56
N GLY A 469 0.48 23.01 33.34
CA GLY A 469 1.58 22.89 34.32
C GLY A 469 1.32 23.61 35.65
N THR A 470 0.48 24.65 35.64
CA THR A 470 0.06 25.38 36.85
C THR A 470 -1.13 24.73 37.58
N SER A 471 -1.64 23.60 37.09
CA SER A 471 -2.75 22.89 37.74
C SER A 471 -2.31 22.29 39.08
N THR A 472 -3.21 22.34 40.06
CA THR A 472 -2.97 21.81 41.42
C THR A 472 -3.42 20.35 41.56
N ARG A 473 -3.71 19.67 40.44
CA ARG A 473 -4.22 18.30 40.45
C ARG A 473 -3.14 17.28 40.80
N PRO A 474 -3.43 16.24 41.61
CA PRO A 474 -2.47 15.19 41.94
C PRO A 474 -1.84 14.51 40.71
N GLU A 475 -2.60 14.41 39.61
CA GLU A 475 -2.15 13.79 38.37
C GLU A 475 -0.94 14.51 37.77
N ILE A 476 -1.00 15.82 37.55
CA ILE A 476 0.13 16.59 37.02
C ILE A 476 1.23 16.81 38.07
N LEU A 477 0.87 16.88 39.35
CA LEU A 477 1.85 17.02 40.44
C LEU A 477 2.75 15.79 40.55
N SER A 478 2.27 14.61 40.12
CA SER A 478 3.13 13.41 40.00
C SER A 478 4.25 13.56 38.95
N TYR A 479 4.13 14.55 38.07
CA TYR A 479 5.13 14.98 37.09
C TYR A 479 5.82 16.30 37.49
N ASN A 480 5.69 16.73 38.75
CA ASN A 480 6.20 18.00 39.26
C ASN A 480 5.66 19.24 38.51
N GLY A 481 4.41 19.19 38.03
CA GLY A 481 3.84 20.30 37.25
C GLY A 481 4.32 20.35 35.79
N ASP A 482 5.03 19.33 35.30
CA ASP A 482 5.60 19.32 33.96
C ASP A 482 4.61 18.73 32.94
N SER A 483 3.92 19.61 32.23
CA SER A 483 2.91 19.25 31.22
C SER A 483 3.50 18.44 30.06
N LEU A 484 4.76 18.71 29.68
CA LEU A 484 5.43 18.00 28.60
C LEU A 484 5.76 16.56 29.00
N LYS A 485 6.32 16.36 30.20
CA LYS A 485 6.59 15.00 30.72
C LYS A 485 5.32 14.17 30.84
N MET A 486 4.22 14.79 31.28
CA MET A 486 2.93 14.11 31.33
C MET A 486 2.44 13.71 29.94
N TYR A 487 2.56 14.61 28.95
CA TYR A 487 2.24 14.31 27.55
C TYR A 487 3.10 13.16 27.00
N GLU A 488 4.41 13.21 27.21
CA GLU A 488 5.34 12.15 26.78
C GLU A 488 4.93 10.80 27.37
N LYS A 489 4.49 10.79 28.63
CA LYS A 489 4.02 9.56 29.28
C LYS A 489 2.67 9.05 28.76
N ILE A 490 1.76 9.95 28.38
CA ILE A 490 0.53 9.60 27.64
C ILE A 490 0.90 8.93 26.32
N VAL A 491 1.78 9.56 25.53
CA VAL A 491 2.24 9.03 24.24
C VAL A 491 2.92 7.67 24.39
N GLU A 492 3.82 7.51 25.35
CA GLU A 492 4.51 6.25 25.64
C GLU A 492 3.49 5.13 25.92
N THR A 493 2.50 5.41 26.77
CA THR A 493 1.49 4.41 27.14
C THR A 493 0.53 4.10 26.00
N VAL A 494 0.16 5.08 25.17
CA VAL A 494 -0.63 4.83 23.96
C VAL A 494 0.17 3.95 22.99
N LYS A 495 1.47 4.21 22.81
CA LYS A 495 2.33 3.37 21.97
C LYS A 495 2.45 1.94 22.49
N SER A 496 2.58 1.74 23.80
CA SER A 496 2.77 0.40 24.37
C SER A 496 1.45 -0.38 24.48
N GLU A 497 0.36 0.26 24.90
CA GLU A 497 -0.88 -0.44 25.27
C GLU A 497 -1.97 -0.37 24.19
N VAL A 498 -2.04 0.73 23.45
CA VAL A 498 -3.14 0.98 22.50
C VAL A 498 -2.74 0.52 21.11
N LEU A 499 -1.55 0.90 20.62
CA LEU A 499 -1.08 0.46 19.30
C LEU A 499 -0.78 -1.04 19.23
N ALA A 500 -0.61 -1.71 20.38
CA ALA A 500 -0.55 -3.16 20.45
C ALA A 500 -1.91 -3.84 20.20
N MET A 501 -3.02 -3.09 20.19
CA MET A 501 -4.36 -3.63 19.97
C MET A 501 -4.73 -3.56 18.49
N GLU A 502 -4.56 -4.66 17.76
CA GLU A 502 -4.87 -4.77 16.31
C GLU A 502 -6.30 -4.29 15.94
N LYS A 503 -7.24 -4.35 16.88
CA LYS A 503 -8.63 -3.95 16.68
C LYS A 503 -8.85 -2.44 16.72
N ILE A 504 -7.90 -1.66 17.24
CA ILE A 504 -7.93 -0.19 17.17
C ILE A 504 -7.26 0.20 15.86
N VAL A 505 -8.06 0.70 14.92
CA VAL A 505 -7.58 0.97 13.55
C VAL A 505 -6.93 2.35 13.41
N LEU A 506 -7.15 3.24 14.38
CA LEU A 506 -6.66 4.61 14.35
C LEU A 506 -6.53 5.20 15.76
N VAL A 507 -5.55 6.08 15.95
CA VAL A 507 -5.44 6.96 17.11
C VAL A 507 -5.63 8.41 16.66
N SER A 508 -6.63 9.11 17.21
CA SER A 508 -6.76 10.56 17.05
C SER A 508 -5.75 11.26 17.97
N PRO A 509 -4.82 12.07 17.44
CA PRO A 509 -3.71 12.64 18.20
C PRO A 509 -4.07 13.94 18.92
N THR A 510 -5.24 13.99 19.57
CA THR A 510 -5.77 15.21 20.22
C THR A 510 -4.78 15.80 21.21
N GLY A 511 -4.12 14.97 22.03
CA GLY A 511 -3.11 15.41 22.98
C GLY A 511 -1.91 16.10 22.33
N THR A 512 -1.47 15.61 21.18
CA THR A 512 -0.38 16.23 20.41
C THR A 512 -0.81 17.55 19.82
N ALA A 513 -2.03 17.66 19.29
CA ALA A 513 -2.54 18.92 18.76
C ALA A 513 -2.62 20.01 19.83
N ILE A 514 -3.09 19.67 21.04
CA ILE A 514 -3.07 20.58 22.18
C ILE A 514 -1.63 20.96 22.54
N GLN A 515 -0.71 20.00 22.57
CA GLN A 515 0.68 20.28 22.93
C GLN A 515 1.41 21.13 21.87
N ASN A 516 1.11 20.95 20.58
CA ASN A 516 1.57 21.81 19.50
C ASN A 516 1.08 23.24 19.69
N ALA A 517 -0.22 23.43 19.94
CA ALA A 517 -0.81 24.74 20.13
C ALA A 517 -0.22 25.47 21.37
N ARG A 518 0.13 24.74 22.43
CA ARG A 518 0.83 25.31 23.60
C ARG A 518 2.20 25.91 23.29
N THR A 519 2.82 25.55 22.17
CA THR A 519 4.12 26.12 21.75
C THR A 519 3.99 27.46 21.01
N SER A 520 2.75 27.86 20.68
CA SER A 520 2.45 29.15 20.06
C SER A 520 2.32 30.28 21.10
N PHE A 521 2.00 31.50 20.63
CA PHE A 521 1.63 32.63 21.48
C PHE A 521 0.47 32.34 22.45
N VAL A 522 -0.34 31.30 22.18
CA VAL A 522 -1.43 30.86 23.08
C VAL A 522 -0.88 30.36 24.41
N GLY A 523 0.30 29.73 24.40
CA GLY A 523 0.93 29.16 25.58
C GLY A 523 0.09 28.09 26.29
N ASP A 524 0.43 27.83 27.55
CA ASP A 524 -0.25 26.81 28.37
C ASP A 524 -1.55 27.33 29.00
N THR A 525 -2.49 27.76 28.15
CA THR A 525 -3.79 28.37 28.55
C THR A 525 -5.00 27.67 27.91
N LEU A 526 -4.78 26.51 27.30
CA LEU A 526 -5.82 25.74 26.60
C LEU A 526 -6.76 24.96 27.52
N THR A 527 -6.70 25.19 28.83
CA THR A 527 -7.59 24.55 29.82
C THR A 527 -8.38 25.59 30.61
N ARG A 528 -9.61 25.26 31.00
CA ARG A 528 -10.49 26.15 31.79
C ARG A 528 -10.30 26.01 33.30
N ASP A 529 -9.78 24.88 33.74
CA ASP A 529 -9.66 24.51 35.15
C ASP A 529 -8.37 23.71 35.43
N GLY A 530 -7.39 23.83 34.54
CA GLY A 530 -6.10 23.15 34.64
C GLY A 530 -6.04 21.81 33.91
N TYR A 531 -7.16 21.27 33.42
CA TYR A 531 -7.17 19.96 32.75
C TYR A 531 -8.30 19.76 31.74
N HIS A 532 -9.49 20.31 31.95
CA HIS A 532 -10.51 20.33 30.91
C HIS A 532 -10.24 21.45 29.94
N LEU A 533 -10.55 21.25 28.66
CA LEU A 533 -10.20 22.21 27.61
C LEU A 533 -10.95 23.53 27.76
N SER A 534 -10.33 24.63 27.32
CA SER A 534 -11.01 25.91 27.25
C SER A 534 -12.23 25.82 26.32
N TYR A 535 -13.33 26.49 26.69
CA TYR A 535 -14.62 26.35 25.99
C TYR A 535 -14.54 26.70 24.50
N ALA A 536 -13.71 27.67 24.15
CA ALA A 536 -13.48 28.09 22.77
C ALA A 536 -12.34 27.27 22.14
N LEU A 537 -11.11 27.76 22.22
CA LEU A 537 -9.98 27.27 21.45
C LEU A 537 -9.58 25.82 21.74
N GLY A 538 -9.52 25.39 23.00
CA GLY A 538 -9.11 24.03 23.36
C GLY A 538 -10.07 22.99 22.78
N ARG A 539 -11.38 23.15 23.03
CA ARG A 539 -12.42 22.27 22.46
C ARG A 539 -12.44 22.31 20.93
N TYR A 540 -12.16 23.47 20.33
CA TYR A 540 -12.08 23.60 18.87
C TYR A 540 -10.93 22.78 18.29
N ILE A 541 -9.72 22.89 18.85
CA ILE A 541 -8.56 22.08 18.46
C ILE A 541 -8.87 20.58 18.60
N ALA A 542 -9.52 20.19 19.71
CA ALA A 542 -9.89 18.80 19.92
C ALA A 542 -10.90 18.28 18.88
N GLY A 543 -11.96 19.05 18.62
CA GLY A 543 -12.93 18.71 17.59
C GLY A 543 -12.32 18.64 16.19
N LEU A 544 -11.43 19.58 15.84
CA LEU A 544 -10.72 19.58 14.55
C LEU A 544 -9.86 18.34 14.39
N THR A 545 -9.05 18.03 15.40
CA THR A 545 -8.17 16.86 15.38
C THR A 545 -8.95 15.58 15.24
N PHE A 546 -10.06 15.47 15.96
CA PHE A 546 -10.91 14.29 15.94
C PHE A 546 -11.58 14.08 14.58
N VAL A 547 -12.21 15.12 14.02
CA VAL A 547 -12.84 15.02 12.69
C VAL A 547 -11.80 14.80 11.59
N ARG A 548 -10.67 15.51 11.63
CA ARG A 548 -9.59 15.37 10.64
C ARG A 548 -9.02 13.96 10.61
N ALA A 549 -8.80 13.37 11.79
CA ALA A 549 -8.29 12.01 11.94
C ALA A 549 -9.31 10.98 11.41
N LEU A 550 -10.58 11.09 11.78
CA LEU A 550 -11.62 10.12 11.39
C LEU A 550 -11.98 10.19 9.90
N THR A 551 -12.06 11.38 9.33
CA THR A 551 -12.62 11.57 7.98
C THR A 551 -11.56 11.61 6.88
N GLY A 552 -10.31 11.95 7.22
CA GLY A 552 -9.27 12.21 6.24
C GLY A 552 -9.46 13.49 5.42
N LEU A 553 -10.54 14.25 5.64
CA LEU A 553 -10.83 15.48 4.89
C LEU A 553 -9.95 16.65 5.37
N PRO A 554 -9.47 17.52 4.47
CA PRO A 554 -8.67 18.69 4.84
C PRO A 554 -9.48 19.68 5.67
N ILE A 555 -8.79 20.42 6.53
CA ILE A 555 -9.38 21.47 7.39
C ILE A 555 -8.82 22.87 7.09
N ASP A 556 -7.95 22.99 6.09
CA ASP A 556 -7.23 24.23 5.76
C ASP A 556 -8.18 25.36 5.35
N GLU A 557 -9.32 25.01 4.74
CA GLU A 557 -10.37 25.93 4.30
C GLU A 557 -11.64 25.83 5.16
N ILE A 558 -11.49 25.49 6.45
CA ILE A 558 -12.65 25.35 7.33
C ILE A 558 -13.39 26.70 7.52
N GLY A 559 -14.67 26.73 7.18
CA GLY A 559 -15.53 27.90 7.34
C GLY A 559 -16.12 28.09 8.74
N PHE A 560 -16.12 27.06 9.59
CA PHE A 560 -16.63 27.13 10.95
C PHE A 560 -15.54 27.45 11.97
N ILE A 561 -15.69 28.61 12.63
CA ILE A 561 -14.87 29.04 13.78
C ILE A 561 -15.83 29.38 14.94
N PRO A 562 -15.69 28.73 16.12
CA PRO A 562 -16.47 29.06 17.30
C PRO A 562 -16.34 30.52 17.75
N GLN A 563 -17.39 31.02 18.39
CA GLN A 563 -17.36 32.37 18.99
C GLN A 563 -16.22 32.49 20.01
N GLY A 564 -15.48 33.60 19.95
CA GLY A 564 -14.40 33.90 20.89
C GLY A 564 -13.01 33.44 20.44
N ILE A 565 -12.87 32.97 19.20
CA ILE A 565 -11.59 32.67 18.56
C ILE A 565 -11.32 33.73 17.48
N ASN A 566 -10.16 34.37 17.52
CA ASN A 566 -9.72 35.30 16.47
C ASN A 566 -8.95 34.55 15.37
N ASP A 567 -8.68 35.24 14.25
CA ASP A 567 -8.06 34.61 13.07
C ASP A 567 -6.69 33.98 13.38
N ASP A 568 -5.86 34.64 14.18
CA ASP A 568 -4.54 34.11 14.58
C ASP A 568 -4.67 32.83 15.39
N ALA A 569 -5.60 32.78 16.36
CA ALA A 569 -5.86 31.58 17.16
C ALA A 569 -6.48 30.45 16.34
N ALA A 570 -7.31 30.78 15.34
CA ALA A 570 -7.83 29.79 14.39
C ALA A 570 -6.70 29.21 13.53
N ALA A 571 -5.77 30.05 13.06
CA ALA A 571 -4.60 29.61 12.30
C ALA A 571 -3.69 28.68 13.12
N VAL A 572 -3.44 29.02 14.39
CA VAL A 572 -2.73 28.14 15.35
C VAL A 572 -3.45 26.80 15.49
N ALA A 573 -4.78 26.80 15.61
CA ALA A 573 -5.54 25.57 15.74
C ALA A 573 -5.37 24.66 14.52
N ILE A 574 -5.54 25.19 13.31
CA ILE A 574 -5.40 24.44 12.05
C ILE A 574 -3.97 23.91 11.89
N GLU A 575 -2.95 24.76 12.08
CA GLU A 575 -1.55 24.37 12.00
C GLU A 575 -1.21 23.26 13.00
N SER A 576 -1.64 23.43 14.26
CA SER A 576 -1.37 22.48 15.34
C SER A 576 -1.99 21.11 15.06
N VAL A 577 -3.21 21.10 14.51
CA VAL A 577 -3.91 19.88 14.10
C VAL A 577 -3.18 19.21 12.94
N ASN A 578 -2.87 19.95 11.87
CA ASN A 578 -2.17 19.38 10.70
C ASN A 578 -0.79 18.81 11.09
N ASN A 579 -0.04 19.52 11.93
CA ASN A 579 1.22 19.05 12.48
C ASN A 579 1.03 17.77 13.33
N ALA A 580 -0.03 17.70 14.15
CA ALA A 580 -0.33 16.51 14.93
C ALA A 580 -0.75 15.32 14.05
N ILE A 581 -1.45 15.55 12.94
CA ILE A 581 -1.78 14.47 11.98
C ILE A 581 -0.53 13.92 11.31
N GLN A 582 0.42 14.77 10.93
CA GLN A 582 1.69 14.35 10.32
C GLN A 582 2.64 13.68 11.33
N LYS A 583 2.66 14.19 12.57
CA LYS A 583 3.55 13.73 13.64
C LYS A 583 2.76 13.42 14.92
N PRO A 584 1.93 12.36 14.94
CA PRO A 584 0.91 12.10 15.98
C PRO A 584 1.43 11.79 17.38
N TYR A 585 2.75 11.66 17.54
CA TYR A 585 3.38 11.29 18.80
C TYR A 585 4.55 12.19 19.16
N GLN A 586 4.66 13.35 18.53
CA GLN A 586 5.78 14.27 18.70
C GLN A 586 5.28 15.71 18.62
N VAL A 587 5.72 16.52 19.57
CA VAL A 587 5.43 17.97 19.54
C VAL A 587 6.15 18.60 18.36
N THR A 588 5.41 19.36 17.57
CA THR A 588 5.94 20.23 16.52
C THR A 588 5.77 21.68 16.97
N PRO A 589 6.86 22.43 17.17
CA PRO A 589 6.77 23.84 17.52
C PRO A 589 5.98 24.63 16.48
N SER A 590 5.05 25.45 16.95
CA SER A 590 4.23 26.33 16.13
C SER A 590 5.07 27.46 15.54
N ILE A 591 4.73 27.87 14.31
CA ILE A 591 5.33 29.05 13.68
C ILE A 591 4.77 30.37 14.21
N PHE A 592 3.67 30.33 14.97
CA PHE A 592 3.00 31.51 15.54
C PHE A 592 3.45 31.73 16.98
N THR A 593 4.64 32.32 17.20
CA THR A 593 5.25 32.49 18.52
C THR A 593 4.91 33.81 19.20
#